data_AF-A0A6L5FKV6-F1
#
_entry.id   AF-A0A6L5FKV6-F1
#
_cell.length_a   1.000
_cell.length_b   1.000
_cell.length_c   1.000
_cell.angle_alpha   90.00
_cell.angle_beta   90.00
_cell.angle_gamma   90.00
#
_symmetry.space_group_name_H-M   'P 1'
#
loop_
_entity.id
_entity.type
_entity.pdbx_description
1 polymer ?
#
loop_
_entity_poly.entity_id
_entity_poly.type
_entity_poly.pdbx_seq_one_letter_code
_entity_poly.pdbx_strand_id
1 'polypeptide(L)'
;MTTPNLGLPEIAAAQAQKHVTHNEALQILDAVVRTRVISIGDTSPPGSPSDGDVYIPGAGATGAWAGLDQTIVFALDGGWFPITPLAAWIVDNLADGVRYRYDGSAWRPLMFAQVASKFYPTIGASTASNQPVPDADTLYLTPFECRMKMTLTSLAIRVVTAGTGSSVKMALWADKNGRPIGAPLAANNTGAATTSNGTTVSQAISLTLHPGVYWVGSVHTGSPLPQCVRVANTDSSVSSQMGVSDLTNVSAIALSIAQAYANDLSALTFTGGESFTDVASNGVPLIYAGT
;
A
#
# COMPACT_ATOMS: atom_id res chain seq x y z
N MET A 1 -39.22 4.88 9.93
CA MET A 1 -38.33 4.88 8.77
C MET A 1 -36.93 4.48 9.25
N THR A 2 -36.07 4.03 8.34
CA THR A 2 -34.70 3.62 8.65
C THR A 2 -33.76 4.22 7.61
N THR A 3 -32.51 4.48 7.98
CA THR A 3 -31.51 4.96 7.02
C THR A 3 -31.24 3.93 5.91
N PRO A 4 -30.88 4.34 4.68
CA PRO A 4 -30.80 3.44 3.53
C PRO A 4 -29.70 2.38 3.62
N ASN A 5 -28.49 2.72 4.11
CA ASN A 5 -27.34 1.81 4.04
C ASN A 5 -27.14 0.95 5.29
N LEU A 6 -27.39 1.53 6.48
CA LEU A 6 -27.15 0.91 7.79
C LEU A 6 -28.46 0.50 8.49
N GLY A 7 -29.63 0.91 7.97
CA GLY A 7 -30.91 0.56 8.57
C GLY A 7 -31.15 1.18 9.95
N LEU A 8 -30.54 2.33 10.23
CA LEU A 8 -30.62 2.98 11.55
C LEU A 8 -32.04 3.50 11.78
N PRO A 9 -32.68 3.21 12.94
CA PRO A 9 -34.04 3.67 13.21
C PRO A 9 -34.13 5.19 13.29
N GLU A 10 -35.03 5.80 12.53
CA GLU A 10 -35.30 7.23 12.58
C GLU A 10 -36.41 7.57 13.58
N ILE A 11 -36.32 8.76 14.19
CA ILE A 11 -37.34 9.26 15.11
C ILE A 11 -38.56 9.71 14.30
N ALA A 12 -39.75 9.28 14.74
CA ALA A 12 -41.01 9.70 14.14
C ALA A 12 -41.28 11.20 14.30
N ALA A 13 -41.98 11.79 13.32
CA ALA A 13 -42.36 13.20 13.33
C ALA A 13 -43.23 13.58 14.56
N ALA A 14 -43.40 14.89 14.78
CA ALA A 14 -44.18 15.50 15.89
C ALA A 14 -43.55 15.47 17.30
N GLN A 15 -42.27 15.15 17.42
CA GLN A 15 -41.53 15.18 18.69
C GLN A 15 -40.78 16.50 18.95
N ALA A 16 -41.48 17.65 18.97
CA ALA A 16 -40.86 18.98 19.16
C ALA A 16 -39.69 19.26 18.19
N GLN A 17 -39.82 18.84 16.93
CA GLN A 17 -38.83 19.02 15.85
C GLN A 17 -37.42 18.43 16.08
N LYS A 18 -37.13 17.77 17.21
CA LYS A 18 -35.83 17.09 17.43
C LYS A 18 -35.54 15.97 16.42
N HIS A 19 -36.58 15.42 15.82
CA HIS A 19 -36.48 14.41 14.75
C HIS A 19 -35.76 14.95 13.52
N VAL A 20 -35.83 16.26 13.24
CA VAL A 20 -35.19 16.86 12.07
C VAL A 20 -33.67 16.76 12.19
N THR A 21 -33.08 17.44 13.17
CA THR A 21 -31.62 17.47 13.35
C THR A 21 -31.02 16.11 13.71
N HIS A 22 -31.78 15.25 14.40
CA HIS A 22 -31.29 13.92 14.75
C HIS A 22 -31.29 12.96 13.56
N ASN A 23 -32.36 12.93 12.77
CA ASN A 23 -32.41 12.07 11.59
C ASN A 23 -31.41 12.54 10.53
N GLU A 24 -31.21 13.85 10.36
CA GLU A 24 -30.12 14.39 9.51
C GLU A 24 -28.75 13.89 9.97
N ALA A 25 -28.45 13.90 11.28
CA ALA A 25 -27.19 13.36 11.80
C ALA A 25 -27.05 11.85 11.55
N LEU A 26 -28.15 11.08 11.65
CA LEU A 26 -28.14 9.66 11.33
C LEU A 26 -27.92 9.40 9.85
N GLN A 27 -28.46 10.23 8.96
CA GLN A 27 -28.23 10.15 7.51
C GLN A 27 -26.78 10.47 7.13
N ILE A 28 -26.18 11.49 7.76
CA ILE A 28 -24.74 11.78 7.60
C ILE A 28 -23.90 10.59 8.10
N LEU A 29 -24.26 10.02 9.25
CA LEU A 29 -23.57 8.86 9.81
C LEU A 29 -23.69 7.64 8.88
N ASP A 30 -24.86 7.42 8.29
CA ASP A 30 -25.12 6.37 7.31
C ASP A 30 -24.22 6.45 6.08
N ALA A 31 -24.00 7.67 5.57
CA ALA A 31 -23.13 7.93 4.43
C ALA A 31 -21.62 7.82 4.77
N VAL A 32 -21.20 8.20 5.98
CA VAL A 32 -19.77 8.33 6.34
C VAL A 32 -19.20 7.10 7.05
N VAL A 33 -19.98 6.37 7.85
CA VAL A 33 -19.46 5.22 8.61
C VAL A 33 -19.05 4.08 7.68
N ARG A 34 -19.70 3.97 6.53
CA ARG A 34 -19.42 2.96 5.52
C ARG A 34 -19.00 3.66 4.24
N THR A 35 -17.86 4.36 4.26
CA THR A 35 -17.32 5.12 3.11
C THR A 35 -16.92 4.22 1.93
N ARG A 36 -17.94 3.70 1.25
CA ARG A 36 -17.88 2.97 -0.02
C ARG A 36 -18.49 3.90 -1.07
N VAL A 37 -17.67 4.45 -1.95
CA VAL A 37 -18.10 5.35 -3.01
C VAL A 37 -18.21 4.59 -4.33
N ILE A 38 -19.25 4.86 -5.10
CA ILE A 38 -19.49 4.21 -6.39
C ILE A 38 -18.44 4.62 -7.40
N SER A 39 -18.14 5.91 -7.48
CA SER A 39 -17.04 6.43 -8.29
C SER A 39 -16.42 7.67 -7.66
N ILE A 40 -15.17 7.95 -8.07
CA ILE A 40 -14.46 9.19 -7.83
C ILE A 40 -14.09 9.77 -9.20
N GLY A 41 -14.43 11.04 -9.42
CA GLY A 41 -13.98 11.78 -10.61
C GLY A 41 -15.04 11.98 -11.69
N ASP A 42 -16.21 11.37 -11.58
CA ASP A 42 -17.32 11.63 -12.51
C ASP A 42 -17.77 13.10 -12.40
N THR A 43 -18.03 13.76 -13.53
CA THR A 43 -18.36 15.19 -13.57
C THR A 43 -19.86 15.45 -13.73
N SER A 44 -20.68 14.40 -13.83
CA SER A 44 -22.14 14.52 -13.94
C SER A 44 -22.82 13.43 -13.11
N PRO A 45 -23.91 13.76 -12.41
CA PRO A 45 -24.66 12.75 -11.66
C PRO A 45 -25.21 11.66 -12.57
N PRO A 46 -25.37 10.42 -12.06
CA PRO A 46 -26.11 9.39 -12.78
C PRO A 46 -27.56 9.82 -13.02
N GLY A 47 -28.17 9.36 -14.10
CA GLY A 47 -29.56 9.69 -14.42
C GLY A 47 -30.59 9.13 -13.43
N SER A 48 -30.22 8.06 -12.71
CA SER A 48 -31.11 7.35 -11.77
C SER A 48 -30.32 6.87 -10.54
N PRO A 49 -29.93 7.79 -9.62
CA PRO A 49 -29.30 7.38 -8.36
C PRO A 49 -30.31 6.66 -7.45
N SER A 50 -29.83 5.71 -6.67
CA SER A 50 -30.59 5.10 -5.58
C SER A 50 -30.31 5.82 -4.26
N ASP A 51 -31.28 5.85 -3.35
CA ASP A 51 -31.05 6.40 -2.01
C ASP A 51 -29.92 5.64 -1.30
N GLY A 52 -28.98 6.40 -0.75
CA GLY A 52 -27.78 5.88 -0.11
C GLY A 52 -26.56 5.76 -1.03
N ASP A 53 -26.71 5.97 -2.34
CA ASP A 53 -25.57 5.98 -3.26
C ASP A 53 -24.61 7.13 -2.93
N VAL A 54 -23.30 6.84 -2.86
CA VAL A 54 -22.26 7.82 -2.51
C VAL A 54 -21.27 7.96 -3.66
N TYR A 55 -20.91 9.19 -4.00
CA TYR A 55 -19.97 9.55 -5.06
C TYR A 55 -19.01 10.64 -4.58
N ILE A 56 -17.90 10.81 -5.31
CA ILE A 56 -17.03 11.99 -5.17
C ILE A 56 -16.91 12.64 -6.55
N PRO A 57 -17.57 13.80 -6.78
CA PRO A 57 -17.52 14.46 -8.08
C PRO A 57 -16.10 14.90 -8.43
N GLY A 58 -15.74 14.75 -9.70
CA GLY A 58 -14.49 15.28 -10.25
C GLY A 58 -14.50 16.80 -10.34
N ALA A 59 -13.35 17.37 -10.71
CA ALA A 59 -13.27 18.80 -11.01
C ALA A 59 -14.06 19.15 -12.27
N GLY A 60 -14.82 20.24 -12.23
CA GLY A 60 -15.75 20.63 -13.29
C GLY A 60 -17.09 19.92 -13.20
N ALA A 61 -17.53 19.58 -11.99
CA ALA A 61 -18.83 18.95 -11.76
C ALA A 61 -19.99 19.80 -12.32
N THR A 62 -20.99 19.12 -12.86
CA THR A 62 -22.10 19.72 -13.62
C THR A 62 -23.46 19.25 -13.11
N GLY A 63 -24.53 19.89 -13.58
CA GLY A 63 -25.90 19.56 -13.19
C GLY A 63 -26.08 19.72 -11.68
N ALA A 64 -26.66 18.71 -11.03
CA ALA A 64 -26.89 18.73 -9.58
C ALA A 64 -25.59 18.67 -8.75
N TRP A 65 -24.45 18.31 -9.36
CA TRP A 65 -23.15 18.30 -8.69
C TRP A 65 -22.37 19.61 -8.87
N ALA A 66 -22.92 20.61 -9.56
CA ALA A 66 -22.22 21.88 -9.80
C ALA A 66 -21.78 22.56 -8.50
N GLY A 67 -20.47 22.79 -8.36
CA GLY A 67 -19.86 23.39 -7.16
C GLY A 67 -19.61 22.41 -6.01
N LEU A 68 -19.83 21.11 -6.22
CA LEU A 68 -19.59 20.04 -5.23
C LEU A 68 -18.32 19.22 -5.54
N ASP A 69 -17.41 19.81 -6.33
CA ASP A 69 -16.15 19.19 -6.75
C ASP A 69 -15.37 18.65 -5.54
N GLN A 70 -14.92 17.40 -5.63
CA GLN A 70 -14.12 16.70 -4.61
C GLN A 70 -14.77 16.53 -3.22
N THR A 71 -16.05 16.88 -3.08
CA THR A 71 -16.82 16.58 -1.86
C THR A 71 -17.38 15.15 -1.91
N ILE A 72 -17.72 14.59 -0.76
CA ILE A 72 -18.50 13.34 -0.74
C ILE A 72 -19.94 13.74 -0.94
N VAL A 73 -20.58 13.27 -2.01
CA VAL A 73 -22.01 13.51 -2.26
C VAL A 73 -22.77 12.21 -2.10
N PHE A 74 -23.86 12.24 -1.35
CA PHE A 74 -24.76 11.09 -1.25
C PHE A 74 -26.15 11.43 -1.79
N ALA A 75 -26.78 10.46 -2.43
CA ALA A 75 -28.14 10.59 -2.96
C ALA A 75 -29.15 10.22 -1.87
N LEU A 76 -30.18 11.05 -1.70
CA LEU A 76 -31.29 10.78 -0.79
C LEU A 76 -32.53 11.58 -1.21
N ASP A 77 -33.71 10.97 -1.19
CA ASP A 77 -34.99 11.61 -1.50
C ASP A 77 -34.99 12.36 -2.85
N GLY A 78 -34.26 11.82 -3.83
CA GLY A 78 -34.09 12.43 -5.16
C GLY A 78 -33.17 13.67 -5.20
N GLY A 79 -32.54 14.01 -4.08
CA GLY A 79 -31.57 15.09 -3.94
C GLY A 79 -30.12 14.60 -3.76
N TRP A 80 -29.19 15.55 -3.74
CA TRP A 80 -27.76 15.32 -3.50
C TRP A 80 -27.30 16.14 -2.31
N PHE A 81 -26.65 15.46 -1.37
CA PHE A 81 -26.22 16.07 -0.12
C PHE A 81 -24.69 16.00 0.00
N PRO A 82 -24.00 17.14 0.12
CA PRO A 82 -22.55 17.18 0.23
C PRO A 82 -22.07 17.01 1.67
N ILE A 83 -20.93 16.35 1.81
CA ILE A 83 -20.15 16.21 3.04
C ILE A 83 -18.74 16.66 2.72
N THR A 84 -18.28 17.71 3.42
CA THR A 84 -16.90 18.19 3.29
C THR A 84 -15.96 17.18 3.95
N PRO A 85 -15.04 16.54 3.20
CA PRO A 85 -14.12 15.59 3.79
C PRO A 85 -13.10 16.28 4.69
N LEU A 86 -12.71 15.61 5.78
CA LEU A 86 -11.60 16.03 6.61
C LEU A 86 -10.33 15.29 6.22
N ALA A 87 -9.18 15.90 6.48
CA ALA A 87 -7.89 15.28 6.25
C ALA A 87 -7.84 13.89 6.92
N ALA A 88 -7.22 12.94 6.21
CA ALA A 88 -7.10 11.53 6.57
C ALA A 88 -8.39 10.69 6.51
N TRP A 89 -9.50 11.21 6.00
CA TRP A 89 -10.65 10.37 5.64
C TRP A 89 -10.28 9.36 4.56
N ILE A 90 -10.90 8.18 4.62
CA ILE A 90 -10.61 7.04 3.75
C ILE A 90 -11.92 6.55 3.12
N VAL A 91 -11.88 6.27 1.82
CA VAL A 91 -13.02 5.72 1.05
C VAL A 91 -12.57 4.53 0.19
N ASP A 92 -13.44 3.56 -0.01
CA ASP A 92 -13.27 2.52 -1.03
C ASP A 92 -14.01 2.93 -2.30
N ASN A 93 -13.29 3.07 -3.42
CA ASN A 93 -13.88 3.33 -4.72
C ASN A 93 -14.25 2.02 -5.42
N LEU A 94 -15.51 1.88 -5.82
CA LEU A 94 -16.03 0.65 -6.43
C LEU A 94 -15.79 0.57 -7.93
N ALA A 95 -15.62 1.71 -8.59
CA ALA A 95 -15.34 1.75 -10.02
C ALA A 95 -14.00 1.09 -10.36
N ASP A 96 -12.98 1.30 -9.53
CA ASP A 96 -11.62 0.78 -9.74
C ASP A 96 -11.17 -0.24 -8.67
N GLY A 97 -11.92 -0.40 -7.57
CA GLY A 97 -11.55 -1.27 -6.46
C GLY A 97 -10.41 -0.73 -5.58
N VAL A 98 -10.04 0.55 -5.73
CA VAL A 98 -8.93 1.19 -5.03
C VAL A 98 -9.45 1.98 -3.83
N ARG A 99 -8.69 1.96 -2.74
CA ARG A 99 -8.97 2.79 -1.56
C ARG A 99 -8.33 4.15 -1.74
N TYR A 100 -8.98 5.23 -1.36
CA TYR A 100 -8.47 6.61 -1.43
C TYR A 100 -8.40 7.24 -0.04
N ARG A 101 -7.47 8.16 0.16
CA ARG A 101 -7.34 9.01 1.34
C ARG A 101 -7.40 10.48 0.95
N TYR A 102 -8.16 11.27 1.70
CA TYR A 102 -8.20 12.72 1.54
C TYR A 102 -6.98 13.36 2.23
N ASP A 103 -6.18 14.13 1.49
CA ASP A 103 -4.96 14.78 2.01
C ASP A 103 -5.20 16.16 2.65
N GLY A 104 -6.46 16.62 2.66
CA GLY A 104 -6.84 17.97 3.08
C GLY A 104 -7.09 18.92 1.90
N SER A 105 -6.76 18.50 0.67
CA SER A 105 -7.01 19.24 -0.56
C SER A 105 -7.57 18.38 -1.70
N ALA A 106 -7.18 17.10 -1.78
CA ALA A 106 -7.61 16.19 -2.83
C ALA A 106 -7.69 14.74 -2.35
N TRP A 107 -8.47 13.93 -3.09
CA TRP A 107 -8.51 12.48 -2.93
C TRP A 107 -7.34 11.84 -3.65
N ARG A 108 -6.51 11.13 -2.89
CA ARG A 108 -5.35 10.40 -3.41
C ARG A 108 -5.60 8.91 -3.25
N PRO A 109 -5.34 8.09 -4.27
CA PRO A 109 -5.43 6.66 -4.09
C PRO A 109 -4.39 6.25 -3.03
N LEU A 110 -4.79 5.38 -2.12
CA LEU A 110 -3.90 4.58 -1.28
C LEU A 110 -3.25 3.50 -2.16
N MET A 111 -2.51 3.98 -3.17
CA MET A 111 -1.50 3.19 -3.84
C MET A 111 -0.33 3.07 -2.90
N PHE A 112 0.34 1.93 -2.94
CA PHE A 112 1.70 1.94 -2.49
C PHE A 112 2.53 2.78 -3.46
N ALA A 113 3.37 3.61 -2.85
CA ALA A 113 3.94 4.80 -3.46
C ALA A 113 4.58 4.55 -4.83
N GLN A 114 4.37 5.50 -5.75
CA GLN A 114 5.36 5.75 -6.78
C GLN A 114 6.63 6.21 -6.05
N VAL A 115 7.59 5.30 -5.90
CA VAL A 115 8.89 5.57 -5.26
C VAL A 115 9.93 5.59 -6.38
N ALA A 116 10.86 6.54 -6.36
CA ALA A 116 11.86 6.69 -7.43
C ALA A 116 11.26 6.93 -8.84
N SER A 117 10.08 7.53 -8.93
CA SER A 117 9.30 7.66 -10.17
C SER A 117 8.84 6.32 -10.80
N LYS A 118 8.91 5.21 -10.05
CA LYS A 118 8.50 3.87 -10.47
C LYS A 118 7.51 3.25 -9.50
N PHE A 119 6.78 2.23 -9.96
CA PHE A 119 5.88 1.47 -9.11
C PHE A 119 6.59 0.22 -8.60
N TYR A 120 6.47 -0.06 -7.29
CA TYR A 120 6.96 -1.28 -6.66
C TYR A 120 5.80 -1.98 -5.93
N PRO A 121 5.64 -3.32 -6.07
CA PRO A 121 4.65 -4.07 -5.30
C PRO A 121 5.05 -4.08 -3.83
N THR A 122 4.07 -4.21 -2.94
CA THR A 122 4.33 -4.11 -1.50
C THR A 122 4.21 -5.39 -0.74
N ILE A 123 4.77 -5.32 0.46
CA ILE A 123 4.74 -6.35 1.47
C ILE A 123 3.29 -6.76 1.70
N GLY A 124 2.91 -7.94 1.19
CA GLY A 124 1.57 -8.52 1.33
C GLY A 124 0.85 -8.88 0.04
N ALA A 125 1.31 -8.44 -1.14
CA ALA A 125 0.77 -8.91 -2.42
C ALA A 125 1.59 -10.10 -2.94
N SER A 126 1.09 -11.34 -2.84
CA SER A 126 1.56 -12.38 -3.77
C SER A 126 0.64 -13.58 -3.87
N THR A 127 0.30 -13.94 -5.11
CA THR A 127 0.26 -15.35 -5.53
C THR A 127 1.68 -15.75 -5.97
N ALA A 128 2.38 -16.52 -5.13
CA ALA A 128 3.83 -16.67 -5.25
C ALA A 128 4.28 -17.84 -6.15
N SER A 129 5.43 -17.68 -6.80
CA SER A 129 6.16 -18.78 -7.47
C SER A 129 7.55 -18.97 -6.84
N ASN A 130 8.04 -20.20 -6.75
CA ASN A 130 9.31 -20.53 -6.09
C ASN A 130 10.44 -20.55 -7.13
N GLN A 131 11.46 -19.69 -7.01
CA GLN A 131 12.69 -19.74 -7.85
C GLN A 131 13.92 -19.26 -7.05
N PRO A 132 15.15 -19.59 -7.50
CA PRO A 132 16.39 -19.07 -6.93
C PRO A 132 16.47 -17.53 -7.01
N VAL A 133 17.14 -16.92 -6.04
CA VAL A 133 17.59 -15.52 -6.16
C VAL A 133 18.58 -15.42 -7.35
N PRO A 134 18.49 -14.37 -8.20
CA PRO A 134 19.25 -14.30 -9.45
C PRO A 134 20.76 -14.35 -9.27
N ASP A 135 21.26 -13.54 -8.33
CA ASP A 135 22.70 -13.32 -8.16
C ASP A 135 23.07 -13.37 -6.68
N ALA A 136 24.24 -13.96 -6.39
CA ALA A 136 24.89 -13.83 -5.10
C ALA A 136 25.42 -12.40 -4.92
N ASP A 137 25.68 -11.99 -3.67
CA ASP A 137 26.40 -10.73 -3.38
C ASP A 137 25.77 -9.49 -4.02
N THR A 138 24.44 -9.53 -4.15
CA THR A 138 23.63 -8.44 -4.66
C THR A 138 22.62 -8.04 -3.60
N LEU A 139 22.60 -6.75 -3.25
CA LEU A 139 21.62 -6.18 -2.34
C LEU A 139 20.38 -5.81 -3.13
N TYR A 140 19.28 -6.51 -2.88
CA TYR A 140 17.97 -6.18 -3.42
C TYR A 140 17.19 -5.34 -2.41
N LEU A 141 16.58 -4.25 -2.85
CA LEU A 141 15.91 -3.24 -2.02
C LEU A 141 14.48 -3.03 -2.54
N THR A 142 13.50 -3.25 -1.68
CA THR A 142 12.07 -3.06 -1.97
C THR A 142 11.52 -1.98 -1.03
N PRO A 143 10.80 -0.97 -1.55
CA PRO A 143 10.21 0.04 -0.69
C PRO A 143 8.94 -0.50 -0.03
N PHE A 144 8.63 0.00 1.14
CA PHE A 144 7.34 -0.20 1.78
C PHE A 144 6.92 1.07 2.53
N GLU A 145 5.62 1.22 2.68
CA GLU A 145 5.03 2.36 3.36
C GLU A 145 4.65 1.98 4.80
N CYS A 146 5.22 2.69 5.75
CA CYS A 146 4.72 2.73 7.12
C CYS A 146 3.59 3.77 7.15
N ARG A 147 2.34 3.35 7.36
CA ARG A 147 1.18 4.26 7.31
C ARG A 147 0.87 4.92 8.65
N MET A 148 1.27 4.27 9.72
CA MET A 148 1.05 4.69 11.10
C MET A 148 2.30 4.34 11.89
N LYS A 149 2.53 5.04 13.01
CA LYS A 149 3.63 4.69 13.91
C LYS A 149 3.52 3.22 14.32
N MET A 150 4.57 2.44 14.08
CA MET A 150 4.62 1.02 14.43
C MET A 150 6.01 0.65 14.95
N THR A 151 6.06 -0.34 15.84
CA THR A 151 7.33 -0.93 16.28
C THR A 151 7.52 -2.25 15.56
N LEU A 152 8.61 -2.36 14.82
CA LEU A 152 9.04 -3.60 14.19
C LEU A 152 9.83 -4.42 15.20
N THR A 153 9.45 -5.68 15.34
CA THR A 153 10.12 -6.64 16.21
C THR A 153 10.96 -7.64 15.42
N SER A 154 10.72 -7.76 14.11
CA SER A 154 11.54 -8.62 13.25
C SER A 154 11.57 -8.21 11.77
N LEU A 155 12.67 -8.56 11.11
CA LEU A 155 12.77 -8.62 9.64
C LEU A 155 12.78 -10.10 9.23
N ALA A 156 12.00 -10.47 8.22
CA ALA A 156 11.81 -11.86 7.86
C ALA A 156 11.74 -12.10 6.36
N ILE A 157 12.25 -13.25 5.90
CA ILE A 157 12.13 -13.74 4.52
C ILE A 157 11.70 -15.19 4.54
N ARG A 158 10.76 -15.55 3.66
CA ARG A 158 10.36 -16.95 3.48
C ARG A 158 11.24 -17.65 2.45
N VAL A 159 12.04 -18.61 2.93
CA VAL A 159 12.93 -19.44 2.12
C VAL A 159 12.26 -20.79 1.87
N VAL A 160 12.07 -21.13 0.60
CA VAL A 160 11.40 -22.36 0.17
C VAL A 160 12.40 -23.49 -0.04
N THR A 161 13.55 -23.20 -0.62
CA THR A 161 14.64 -24.17 -0.79
C THR A 161 15.94 -23.51 -0.41
N ALA A 162 16.76 -24.20 0.37
CA ALA A 162 18.05 -23.70 0.79
C ALA A 162 19.16 -24.68 0.49
N GLY A 163 20.22 -24.18 -0.15
CA GLY A 163 21.46 -24.92 -0.26
C GLY A 163 22.18 -24.99 1.09
N THR A 164 22.93 -26.07 1.31
CA THR A 164 23.86 -26.14 2.44
C THR A 164 24.85 -24.97 2.38
N GLY A 165 25.01 -24.25 3.48
CA GLY A 165 25.84 -23.03 3.52
C GLY A 165 25.19 -21.77 2.93
N SER A 166 23.91 -21.84 2.56
CA SER A 166 23.15 -20.65 2.16
C SER A 166 22.76 -19.81 3.37
N SER A 167 22.77 -18.50 3.17
CA SER A 167 22.48 -17.55 4.25
C SER A 167 21.98 -16.23 3.68
N VAL A 168 21.23 -15.49 4.49
CA VAL A 168 20.62 -14.21 4.10
C VAL A 168 20.93 -13.12 5.13
N LYS A 169 21.39 -11.96 4.68
CA LYS A 169 21.46 -10.74 5.50
C LYS A 169 20.33 -9.81 5.10
N MET A 170 19.83 -9.02 6.04
CA MET A 170 18.71 -8.12 5.83
C MET A 170 18.96 -6.80 6.53
N ALA A 171 18.46 -5.69 5.99
CA ALA A 171 18.50 -4.41 6.66
C ALA A 171 17.39 -3.48 6.19
N LEU A 172 17.21 -2.39 6.92
CA LEU A 172 16.21 -1.37 6.70
C LEU A 172 16.88 -0.01 6.55
N TRP A 173 16.44 0.81 5.61
CA TRP A 173 16.92 2.17 5.41
C TRP A 173 15.76 3.17 5.36
N ALA A 174 16.08 4.42 5.70
CA ALA A 174 15.18 5.54 5.46
C ALA A 174 15.08 5.82 3.96
N ASP A 175 13.96 6.39 3.54
CA ASP A 175 13.81 6.96 2.20
C ASP A 175 14.18 8.45 2.18
N LYS A 176 14.80 8.88 1.07
CA LYS A 176 14.85 10.28 0.67
C LYS A 176 14.66 10.39 -0.83
N ASN A 177 13.62 11.10 -1.23
CA ASN A 177 13.26 11.32 -2.65
C ASN A 177 13.10 10.02 -3.43
N GLY A 178 12.59 8.98 -2.78
CA GLY A 178 12.38 7.69 -3.41
C GLY A 178 13.66 6.87 -3.60
N ARG A 179 14.68 7.06 -2.77
CA ARG A 179 15.89 6.25 -2.75
C ARG A 179 16.32 5.97 -1.30
N PRO A 180 16.96 4.83 -1.01
CA PRO A 180 17.49 4.58 0.32
C PRO A 180 18.63 5.58 0.61
N ILE A 181 18.70 6.05 1.86
CA ILE A 181 19.68 7.04 2.30
C ILE A 181 20.22 6.69 3.69
N GLY A 182 21.43 7.16 3.97
CA GLY A 182 22.07 7.09 5.28
C GLY A 182 22.46 5.67 5.67
N ALA A 183 22.88 5.54 6.93
CA ALA A 183 23.14 4.24 7.55
C ALA A 183 21.82 3.47 7.75
N PRO A 184 21.86 2.13 7.82
CA PRO A 184 20.66 1.35 8.05
C PRO A 184 20.03 1.69 9.41
N LEU A 185 18.71 1.80 9.43
CA LEU A 185 17.91 1.96 10.64
C LEU A 185 17.91 0.69 11.51
N ALA A 186 18.03 -0.46 10.86
CA ALA A 186 18.24 -1.76 11.49
C ALA A 186 18.96 -2.68 10.49
N ALA A 187 19.85 -3.55 10.97
CA ALA A 187 20.56 -4.50 10.10
C ALA A 187 20.84 -5.82 10.83
N ASN A 188 20.74 -6.91 10.08
CA ASN A 188 21.35 -8.19 10.40
C ASN A 188 22.67 -8.32 9.64
N ASN A 189 23.78 -8.12 10.33
CA ASN A 189 25.10 -8.31 9.71
C ASN A 189 25.69 -9.71 9.93
N THR A 190 25.13 -10.53 10.80
CA THR A 190 25.65 -11.89 11.04
C THR A 190 25.24 -12.84 9.92
N GLY A 191 24.07 -12.59 9.31
CA GLY A 191 23.47 -13.48 8.34
C GLY A 191 22.72 -14.62 9.03
N ALA A 192 21.53 -14.92 8.52
CA ALA A 192 20.71 -16.01 9.02
C ALA A 192 20.86 -17.21 8.08
N ALA A 193 21.40 -18.30 8.62
CA ALA A 193 21.56 -19.56 7.89
C ALA A 193 20.19 -20.09 7.46
N THR A 194 20.07 -20.49 6.20
CA THR A 194 18.77 -20.86 5.64
C THR A 194 18.57 -22.38 5.60
N THR A 195 19.29 -23.19 6.36
CA THR A 195 19.45 -24.66 6.22
C THR A 195 18.18 -25.53 6.15
N SER A 196 16.98 -24.96 6.30
CA SER A 196 15.70 -25.67 6.30
C SER A 196 14.75 -25.13 5.23
N ASN A 197 14.22 -26.04 4.41
CA ASN A 197 13.28 -25.73 3.33
C ASN A 197 11.90 -25.33 3.87
N GLY A 198 11.23 -24.38 3.20
CA GLY A 198 9.86 -23.96 3.52
C GLY A 198 9.70 -23.14 4.80
N THR A 199 10.80 -22.57 5.31
CA THR A 199 10.84 -21.87 6.59
C THR A 199 10.88 -20.35 6.42
N THR A 200 10.36 -19.63 7.42
CA THR A 200 10.55 -18.19 7.53
C THR A 200 11.80 -17.93 8.37
N VAL A 201 12.77 -17.26 7.76
CA VAL A 201 14.02 -16.87 8.39
C VAL A 201 13.85 -15.45 8.90
N SER A 202 13.80 -15.29 10.22
CA SER A 202 13.55 -14.01 10.88
C SER A 202 14.74 -13.56 11.73
N GLN A 203 14.99 -12.26 11.74
CA GLN A 203 15.92 -11.59 12.64
C GLN A 203 15.14 -10.67 13.57
N ALA A 204 15.38 -10.79 14.88
CA ALA A 204 14.84 -9.85 15.86
C ALA A 204 15.47 -8.45 15.69
N ILE A 205 14.62 -7.43 15.66
CA ILE A 205 15.00 -6.01 15.67
C ILE A 205 14.12 -5.27 16.69
N SER A 206 14.49 -4.05 17.06
CA SER A 206 13.62 -3.17 17.83
C SER A 206 13.70 -1.78 17.23
N LEU A 207 12.74 -1.46 16.36
CA LEU A 207 12.76 -0.22 15.61
C LEU A 207 11.36 0.36 15.52
N THR A 208 11.17 1.57 16.04
CA THR A 208 9.92 2.31 15.86
C THR A 208 10.00 3.16 14.60
N LEU A 209 9.14 2.83 13.63
CA LEU A 209 8.94 3.61 12.42
C LEU A 209 7.81 4.61 12.62
N HIS A 210 7.98 5.80 12.06
CA HIS A 210 6.93 6.80 11.92
C HIS A 210 6.31 6.71 10.52
N PRO A 211 5.11 7.28 10.29
CA PRO A 211 4.53 7.31 8.95
C PRO A 211 5.52 7.83 7.90
N GLY A 212 5.71 7.06 6.82
CA GLY A 212 6.70 7.36 5.78
C GLY A 212 7.07 6.15 4.94
N VAL A 213 7.89 6.38 3.92
CA VAL A 213 8.45 5.32 3.07
C VAL A 213 9.80 4.88 3.62
N TYR A 214 10.04 3.58 3.58
CA TYR A 214 11.29 2.96 4.00
C TYR A 214 11.68 1.89 3.00
N TRP A 215 12.95 1.50 3.03
CA TRP A 215 13.49 0.46 2.17
C TRP A 215 13.88 -0.72 3.01
N VAL A 216 13.38 -1.91 2.64
CA VAL A 216 13.88 -3.16 3.19
C VAL A 216 14.76 -3.82 2.13
N GLY A 217 15.90 -4.35 2.54
CA GLY A 217 16.80 -5.02 1.62
C GLY A 217 17.39 -6.31 2.13
N SER A 218 17.84 -7.15 1.19
CA SER A 218 18.50 -8.42 1.49
C SER A 218 19.64 -8.74 0.55
N VAL A 219 20.64 -9.44 1.08
CA VAL A 219 21.78 -10.00 0.34
C VAL A 219 21.83 -11.50 0.62
N HIS A 220 22.10 -12.29 -0.42
CA HIS A 220 22.09 -13.75 -0.36
C HIS A 220 23.43 -14.33 -0.80
N THR A 221 23.82 -15.44 -0.17
CA THR A 221 24.98 -16.27 -0.58
C THR A 221 24.68 -17.74 -0.44
N GLY A 222 25.54 -18.56 -1.02
CA GLY A 222 25.52 -20.02 -0.93
C GLY A 222 25.57 -20.68 -2.29
N SER A 223 25.68 -22.01 -2.31
CA SER A 223 25.52 -22.81 -3.53
C SER A 223 24.75 -24.10 -3.22
N PRO A 224 23.59 -24.36 -3.85
CA PRO A 224 22.84 -23.43 -4.70
C PRO A 224 22.29 -22.24 -3.89
N LEU A 225 22.06 -21.10 -4.55
CA LEU A 225 21.42 -19.94 -3.93
C LEU A 225 20.02 -20.29 -3.38
N PRO A 226 19.59 -19.64 -2.28
CA PRO A 226 18.29 -19.91 -1.70
C PRO A 226 17.16 -19.56 -2.68
N GLN A 227 16.12 -20.37 -2.69
CA GLN A 227 14.85 -20.07 -3.36
C GLN A 227 13.91 -19.40 -2.37
N CYS A 228 13.33 -18.27 -2.77
CA CYS A 228 12.43 -17.50 -1.91
C CYS A 228 11.06 -17.31 -2.56
N VAL A 229 10.07 -16.95 -1.72
CA VAL A 229 8.75 -16.51 -2.19
C VAL A 229 8.89 -15.16 -2.88
N ARG A 230 8.26 -14.98 -4.05
CA ARG A 230 8.24 -13.73 -4.83
C ARG A 230 6.86 -13.38 -5.37
N VAL A 231 6.69 -12.16 -5.86
CA VAL A 231 5.56 -11.75 -6.72
C VAL A 231 5.69 -12.44 -8.09
N ALA A 232 4.62 -13.04 -8.61
CA ALA A 232 4.63 -13.63 -9.94
C ALA A 232 4.44 -12.57 -11.03
N ASN A 233 5.23 -12.64 -12.11
CA ASN A 233 5.10 -11.76 -13.29
C ASN A 233 3.82 -11.97 -14.13
N THR A 234 3.03 -13.00 -13.80
CA THR A 234 1.71 -13.27 -14.39
C THR A 234 0.56 -12.88 -13.45
N ASP A 235 0.84 -12.24 -12.32
CA ASP A 235 -0.17 -11.91 -11.32
C ASP A 235 -1.02 -10.72 -11.79
N SER A 236 -2.24 -11.02 -12.25
CA SER A 236 -3.20 -10.01 -12.73
C SER A 236 -3.73 -9.10 -11.61
N SER A 237 -3.53 -9.46 -10.34
CA SER A 237 -3.87 -8.59 -9.21
C SER A 237 -2.98 -7.35 -9.14
N VAL A 238 -1.75 -7.43 -9.65
CA VAL A 238 -0.82 -6.28 -9.71
C VAL A 238 -1.28 -5.29 -10.78
N SER A 239 -1.69 -5.77 -11.96
CA SER A 239 -2.25 -4.90 -13.02
C SER A 239 -3.54 -4.20 -12.61
N SER A 240 -4.45 -4.90 -11.92
CA SER A 240 -5.71 -4.31 -11.46
C SER A 240 -5.49 -3.31 -10.32
N GLN A 241 -4.56 -3.57 -9.41
CA GLN A 241 -4.15 -2.63 -8.35
C GLN A 241 -3.43 -1.38 -8.88
N MET A 242 -2.76 -1.49 -10.04
CA MET A 242 -2.05 -0.40 -10.69
C MET A 242 -2.89 0.38 -11.71
N GLY A 243 -4.14 -0.05 -11.99
CA GLY A 243 -4.99 0.59 -12.99
C GLY A 243 -4.46 0.53 -14.43
N VAL A 244 -3.59 -0.44 -14.74
CA VAL A 244 -3.03 -0.64 -16.08
C VAL A 244 -3.50 -1.96 -16.68
N SER A 245 -3.97 -1.94 -17.92
CA SER A 245 -4.46 -3.12 -18.63
C SER A 245 -3.36 -3.97 -19.27
N ASP A 246 -2.11 -3.47 -19.25
CA ASP A 246 -0.94 -4.17 -19.75
C ASP A 246 0.24 -4.05 -18.77
N LEU A 247 0.80 -5.19 -18.39
CA LEU A 247 1.92 -5.33 -17.46
C LEU A 247 3.28 -5.05 -18.11
N THR A 248 3.33 -4.80 -19.43
CA THR A 248 4.57 -4.42 -20.14
C THR A 248 5.23 -3.15 -19.58
N ASN A 249 4.52 -2.34 -18.78
CA ASN A 249 5.04 -1.15 -18.11
C ASN A 249 5.19 -1.26 -16.57
N VAL A 250 5.01 -2.44 -15.96
CA VAL A 250 5.43 -2.66 -14.55
C VAL A 250 6.95 -2.81 -14.53
N SER A 251 7.66 -1.72 -14.24
CA SER A 251 9.07 -1.58 -14.65
C SER A 251 10.13 -1.95 -13.61
N ALA A 252 9.79 -2.18 -12.33
CA ALA A 252 10.75 -2.66 -11.32
C ALA A 252 10.05 -3.27 -10.10
N ILE A 253 10.48 -4.45 -9.63
CA ILE A 253 10.01 -5.05 -8.36
C ILE A 253 10.94 -4.72 -7.18
N ALA A 254 12.15 -4.26 -7.48
CA ALA A 254 13.14 -3.79 -6.51
C ALA A 254 14.22 -2.96 -7.20
N LEU A 255 15.07 -2.35 -6.40
CA LEU A 255 16.38 -1.86 -6.80
C LEU A 255 17.45 -2.90 -6.46
N SER A 256 18.52 -2.97 -7.25
CA SER A 256 19.72 -3.73 -6.89
C SER A 256 20.98 -2.88 -6.93
N ILE A 257 21.94 -3.25 -6.08
CA ILE A 257 23.32 -2.76 -6.09
C ILE A 257 24.25 -3.91 -5.72
N ALA A 258 25.44 -3.96 -6.33
CA ALA A 258 26.45 -4.94 -5.97
C ALA A 258 26.88 -4.74 -4.51
N GLN A 259 26.80 -5.79 -3.70
CA GLN A 259 27.15 -5.75 -2.29
C GLN A 259 27.59 -7.13 -1.80
N ALA A 260 28.89 -7.28 -1.54
CA ALA A 260 29.43 -8.53 -1.02
C ALA A 260 28.81 -8.88 0.34
N TYR A 261 28.42 -10.13 0.51
CA TYR A 261 27.76 -10.64 1.70
C TYR A 261 28.64 -10.58 2.95
N ALA A 262 29.97 -10.64 2.78
CA ALA A 262 30.91 -10.49 3.88
C ALA A 262 31.02 -9.04 4.39
N ASN A 263 30.53 -8.05 3.62
CA ASN A 263 30.58 -6.65 4.05
C ASN A 263 29.66 -6.41 5.25
N ASP A 264 30.03 -5.40 6.04
CA ASP A 264 29.23 -4.96 7.17
C ASP A 264 28.01 -4.18 6.70
N LEU A 265 26.86 -4.87 6.67
CA LEU A 265 25.60 -4.27 6.31
C LEU A 265 25.19 -3.16 7.28
N SER A 266 25.59 -3.23 8.56
CA SER A 266 25.29 -2.18 9.55
C SER A 266 26.08 -0.88 9.30
N ALA A 267 27.21 -0.97 8.59
CA ALA A 267 28.03 0.17 8.19
C ALA A 267 27.71 0.67 6.76
N LEU A 268 26.87 -0.04 6.00
CA LEU A 268 26.52 0.31 4.61
C LEU A 268 25.65 1.57 4.57
N THR A 269 26.31 2.71 4.37
CA THR A 269 25.69 4.04 4.34
C THR A 269 25.48 4.50 2.91
N PHE A 270 24.23 4.80 2.55
CA PHE A 270 23.92 5.43 1.28
C PHE A 270 24.08 6.95 1.37
N THR A 271 24.81 7.51 0.43
CA THR A 271 25.17 8.93 0.34
C THR A 271 24.31 9.68 -0.67
N GLY A 272 23.56 8.97 -1.51
CA GLY A 272 22.70 9.50 -2.57
C GLY A 272 23.39 9.61 -3.93
N GLY A 273 24.66 9.23 -4.03
CA GLY A 273 25.41 9.14 -5.29
C GLY A 273 25.43 7.74 -5.91
N GLU A 274 24.82 6.75 -5.25
CA GLU A 274 24.85 5.36 -5.68
C GLU A 274 24.02 5.15 -6.95
N SER A 275 24.57 4.35 -7.86
CA SER A 275 23.84 3.89 -9.05
C SER A 275 23.12 2.59 -8.73
N PHE A 276 21.80 2.61 -8.81
CA PHE A 276 20.95 1.43 -8.63
C PHE A 276 20.50 0.90 -9.97
N THR A 277 20.42 -0.42 -10.09
CA THR A 277 19.79 -1.08 -11.23
C THR A 277 18.35 -1.41 -10.89
N ASP A 278 17.42 -1.09 -11.79
CA ASP A 278 16.03 -1.54 -11.64
C ASP A 278 15.93 -3.02 -11.98
N VAL A 279 15.35 -3.79 -11.05
CA VAL A 279 15.14 -5.22 -11.25
C VAL A 279 13.75 -5.40 -11.83
N ALA A 280 13.68 -5.55 -13.15
CA ALA A 280 12.44 -5.74 -13.91
C ALA A 280 11.98 -7.21 -13.96
N SER A 281 12.87 -8.18 -13.69
CA SER A 281 12.59 -9.61 -13.77
C SER A 281 12.33 -10.26 -12.40
N ASN A 282 11.57 -11.35 -12.43
CA ASN A 282 11.41 -12.32 -11.34
C ASN A 282 12.76 -12.67 -10.67
N GLY A 283 12.81 -12.66 -9.33
CA GLY A 283 13.95 -13.16 -8.57
C GLY A 283 14.22 -12.48 -7.22
N VAL A 284 13.58 -11.34 -6.96
CA VAL A 284 13.76 -10.66 -5.68
C VAL A 284 12.89 -11.34 -4.59
N PRO A 285 13.47 -11.70 -3.44
CA PRO A 285 12.72 -12.25 -2.32
C PRO A 285 11.72 -11.23 -1.77
N LEU A 286 10.51 -11.69 -1.43
CA LEU A 286 9.63 -10.90 -0.59
C LEU A 286 10.18 -10.85 0.84
N ILE A 287 10.55 -9.65 1.26
CA ILE A 287 11.00 -9.36 2.61
C ILE A 287 9.83 -8.72 3.37
N TYR A 288 9.58 -9.25 4.56
CA TYR A 288 8.50 -8.81 5.43
C TYR A 288 9.09 -8.14 6.67
N ALA A 289 8.51 -7.02 7.07
CA ALA A 289 8.76 -6.38 8.36
C ALA A 289 7.56 -6.66 9.27
N GLY A 290 7.80 -7.39 10.36
CA GLY A 290 6.76 -7.82 11.30
C GLY A 290 6.67 -6.91 12.53
N THR A 291 5.45 -6.68 13.01
CA THR A 291 5.15 -6.08 14.32
C THR A 291 5.13 -7.16 15.40
#